data_AF-A0A8B8J0X9-F1
#
_entry.id   AF-A0A8B8J0X9-F1
#
_cell.length_a   1.000
_cell.length_b   1.000
_cell.length_c   1.000
_cell.angle_alpha   90.00
_cell.angle_beta   90.00
_cell.angle_gamma   90.00
#
_symmetry.space_group_name_H-M   'P 1'
#
loop_
_entity.id
_entity.type
_entity.pdbx_description
1 polymer ?
#
loop_
_entity_poly.entity_id
_entity_poly.type
_entity_poly.pdbx_seq_one_letter_code
_entity_poly.pdbx_strand_id
1 'polypeptide(L)'
;MDIGHLILGRPWLFDLDVTIFGRSNSCSFIFEGKSKLNPLRSRTLDEGKKTSETKGKELHILSPFKFEWEVSSDSMVYALLVFENQLIPSSELPSEVQLILEEFSEIFSEDLPDHLPSLRDIQHAIDLISGATLPNLPHYRMNPSEHAELQQQINELI
;
A
#
# COMPACT_ATOMS: atom_id res chain seq x y z
N MET A 1 19.12 -14.33 -6.97
CA MET A 1 18.00 -13.63 -6.31
C MET A 1 17.37 -14.60 -5.34
N ASP A 2 17.47 -14.30 -4.04
CA ASP A 2 16.97 -15.19 -3.00
C ASP A 2 15.49 -14.89 -2.69
N ILE A 3 14.69 -15.91 -2.39
CA ILE A 3 13.21 -15.88 -2.33
C ILE A 3 12.66 -14.84 -1.34
N GLY A 4 13.46 -14.50 -0.31
CA GLY A 4 13.11 -13.45 0.65
C GLY A 4 12.95 -12.06 0.03
N HIS A 5 13.62 -11.78 -1.10
CA HIS A 5 13.55 -10.48 -1.79
C HIS A 5 12.19 -10.25 -2.46
N LEU A 6 11.49 -11.32 -2.84
CA LEU A 6 10.17 -11.27 -3.49
C LEU A 6 9.05 -11.06 -2.47
N ILE A 7 9.20 -11.58 -1.25
CA ILE A 7 8.13 -11.62 -0.23
C ILE A 7 8.06 -10.33 0.59
N LEU A 8 9.20 -9.69 0.89
CA LEU A 8 9.25 -8.54 1.80
C LEU A 8 9.44 -7.19 1.13
N GLY A 9 9.53 -7.18 -0.21
CA GLY A 9 9.46 -6.01 -1.05
C GLY A 9 10.18 -4.77 -0.54
N ARG A 10 11.49 -4.83 -0.23
CA ARG A 10 12.35 -3.64 0.03
C ARG A 10 13.85 -3.93 -0.11
N PRO A 11 14.53 -3.48 -1.20
CA PRO A 11 15.99 -3.59 -1.39
C PRO A 11 16.81 -2.83 -0.32
N TRP A 12 16.29 -1.71 0.18
CA TRP A 12 17.06 -0.81 1.06
C TRP A 12 17.53 -1.44 2.39
N LEU A 13 16.78 -2.41 2.97
CA LEU A 13 17.17 -3.07 4.22
C LEU A 13 18.42 -3.94 4.03
N PHE A 14 18.49 -4.61 2.88
CA PHE A 14 19.61 -5.46 2.50
C PHE A 14 20.80 -4.59 2.07
N ASP A 15 20.55 -3.58 1.23
CA ASP A 15 21.60 -2.70 0.69
C ASP A 15 22.33 -1.89 1.78
N LEU A 16 21.67 -1.62 2.91
CA LEU A 16 22.23 -0.84 4.03
C LEU A 16 22.61 -1.69 5.26
N ASP A 17 22.59 -3.02 5.14
CA ASP A 17 22.91 -3.97 6.22
C ASP A 17 22.20 -3.64 7.54
N VAL A 18 20.87 -3.53 7.45
CA VAL A 18 20.04 -3.01 8.53
C VAL A 18 19.78 -4.09 9.61
N THR A 19 20.15 -3.81 10.85
CA THR A 19 19.84 -4.65 12.03
C THR A 19 18.61 -4.12 12.79
N ILE A 20 17.56 -4.93 12.89
CA ILE A 20 16.32 -4.58 13.60
C ILE A 20 16.31 -5.17 15.01
N PHE A 21 16.27 -4.32 16.04
CA PHE A 21 16.12 -4.71 17.44
C PHE A 21 14.65 -4.57 17.88
N GLY A 22 13.87 -5.65 17.74
CA GLY A 22 12.44 -5.64 18.07
C GLY A 22 12.13 -5.24 19.52
N ARG A 23 12.93 -5.70 20.49
CA ARG A 23 12.71 -5.42 21.93
C ARG A 23 12.83 -3.93 22.27
N SER A 24 13.76 -3.22 21.66
CA SER A 24 13.95 -1.77 21.86
C SER A 24 13.22 -0.93 20.81
N ASN A 25 12.49 -1.59 19.90
CA ASN A 25 11.91 -1.00 18.70
C ASN A 25 12.89 -0.05 18.01
N SER A 26 14.13 -0.48 17.78
CA SER A 26 15.19 0.37 17.21
C SER A 26 15.86 -0.32 16.04
N CYS A 27 16.32 0.47 15.08
CA CYS A 27 16.92 -0.01 13.84
C CYS A 27 18.34 0.56 13.71
N SER A 28 19.33 -0.26 13.37
CA SER A 28 20.73 0.15 13.25
C SER A 28 21.26 -0.15 11.86
N PHE A 29 21.83 0.84 11.18
CA PHE A 29 22.39 0.73 9.83
C PHE A 29 23.36 1.87 9.59
N ILE A 30 24.45 1.63 8.87
CA ILE A 30 25.49 2.64 8.64
C ILE A 30 25.18 3.39 7.35
N PHE A 31 24.80 4.67 7.46
CA PHE A 31 24.64 5.57 6.33
C PHE A 31 25.34 6.89 6.63
N GLU A 32 26.33 7.25 5.81
CA GLU A 32 27.15 8.46 5.97
C GLU A 32 27.76 8.63 7.39
N GLY A 33 28.18 7.52 8.02
CA GLY A 33 28.80 7.52 9.34
C GLY A 33 27.84 7.61 10.53
N LYS A 34 26.52 7.57 10.30
CA LYS A 34 25.49 7.51 11.35
C LYS A 34 24.83 6.13 11.36
N SER A 35 24.60 5.57 12.55
CA SER A 35 24.32 4.14 12.70
C SER A 35 22.98 3.75 13.33
N LYS A 36 22.19 4.65 13.91
CA LYS A 36 21.03 4.27 14.73
C LYS A 36 19.79 5.15 14.53
N LEU A 37 18.71 4.53 14.09
CA LEU A 37 17.38 5.12 13.99
C LEU A 37 16.51 4.57 15.12
N ASN A 38 16.00 5.48 15.95
CA ASN A 38 14.95 5.15 16.90
C ASN A 38 13.64 5.78 16.37
N PRO A 39 12.59 4.99 16.13
CA PRO A 39 11.28 5.55 15.81
C PRO A 39 10.89 6.53 16.91
N LEU A 40 10.45 7.71 16.49
CA LEU A 40 10.04 8.77 17.40
C LEU A 40 8.93 8.20 18.30
N ARG A 41 9.17 8.09 19.60
CA ARG A 41 8.10 7.74 20.54
C ARG A 41 7.04 8.82 20.39
N SER A 42 5.80 8.42 20.09
CA SER A 42 4.65 9.29 20.29
C SER A 42 4.77 9.83 21.71
N ARG A 43 4.97 11.14 21.84
CA ARG A 43 5.03 11.79 23.14
C ARG A 43 3.61 11.71 23.67
N THR A 44 3.31 10.68 24.46
CA THR A 44 2.20 10.75 25.40
C THR A 44 2.40 12.02 26.20
N LEU A 45 1.37 12.88 26.22
CA LEU A 45 1.34 14.12 26.97
C LEU A 45 1.49 13.79 28.46
N ASP A 46 2.73 13.63 28.92
CA ASP A 46 3.05 13.74 30.33
C ASP A 46 3.09 15.24 30.65
N GLU A 47 2.05 15.68 31.34
CA GLU A 47 2.02 16.97 32.00
C GLU A 47 3.19 17.06 32.99
N GLY A 48 4.08 18.02 32.74
CA GLY A 48 5.02 18.51 33.74
C GLY A 48 6.45 18.01 33.62
N LYS A 49 7.30 18.81 32.96
CA LYS A 49 8.47 19.47 33.60
C LYS A 49 9.21 20.37 32.61
N LYS A 50 9.46 21.61 33.07
CA LYS A 50 10.32 22.62 32.43
C LYS A 50 11.75 22.10 32.33
N THR A 51 12.41 22.20 31.17
CA THR A 51 13.82 22.62 31.11
C THR A 51 14.28 23.05 29.70
N SER A 52 14.92 24.22 29.69
CA SER A 52 16.06 24.68 28.88
C SER A 52 15.99 24.63 27.34
N GLU A 53 15.97 25.84 26.78
CA GLU A 53 16.30 26.19 25.40
C GLU A 53 17.62 25.56 24.93
N THR A 54 17.57 24.88 23.79
CA THR A 54 18.75 24.62 22.95
C THR A 54 18.47 25.21 21.58
N LYS A 55 19.23 26.27 21.24
CA LYS A 55 19.24 26.93 19.93
C LYS A 55 19.68 25.93 18.85
N GLY A 56 18.73 25.37 18.11
CA GLY A 56 18.97 24.52 16.96
C GLY A 56 17.83 24.68 15.96
N LYS A 57 18.17 25.18 14.77
CA LYS A 57 17.34 25.34 13.55
C LYS A 57 15.83 25.28 13.81
N GLU A 58 15.28 26.45 14.08
CA GLU A 58 13.86 26.67 14.41
C GLU A 58 12.97 26.02 13.35
N LEU A 59 12.32 24.91 13.72
CA LEU A 59 11.10 24.52 13.06
C LEU A 59 10.09 25.63 13.37
N HIS A 60 9.60 26.35 12.36
CA HIS A 60 8.57 27.38 12.51
C HIS A 60 7.20 26.75 12.84
N ILE A 61 7.14 25.96 13.91
CA ILE A 61 5.93 25.36 14.43
C ILE A 61 5.38 26.30 15.50
N LEU A 62 4.16 26.78 15.28
CA LEU A 62 3.44 27.60 16.25
C LEU A 62 2.59 26.71 17.16
N SER A 63 2.37 27.14 18.40
CA SER A 63 1.38 26.51 19.26
C SER A 63 -0.03 26.87 18.77
N PRO A 64 -1.05 26.01 19.00
CA PRO A 64 -2.44 26.29 18.62
C PRO A 64 -2.93 27.65 19.14
N PHE A 65 -2.61 27.96 20.39
CA PHE A 65 -2.97 29.23 21.01
C PHE A 65 -2.36 30.46 20.33
N LYS A 66 -1.09 30.37 19.89
CA LYS A 66 -0.44 31.47 19.15
C LYS A 66 -1.04 31.63 17.76
N PHE A 67 -1.36 30.52 17.10
CA PHE A 67 -2.02 30.55 15.79
C PHE A 67 -3.41 31.19 15.87
N GLU A 68 -4.25 30.78 16.83
CA GLU A 68 -5.60 31.34 17.02
C GLU A 68 -5.57 32.84 17.33
N TRP A 69 -4.62 33.27 18.17
CA TRP A 69 -4.43 34.69 18.48
C TRP A 69 -4.07 35.49 17.23
N GLU A 70 -3.12 35.00 16.42
CA GLU A 70 -2.66 35.68 15.20
C GLU A 70 -3.77 35.76 14.15
N VAL A 71 -4.53 34.68 13.96
CA VAL A 71 -5.71 34.62 13.08
C VAL A 71 -6.78 35.62 13.55
N SER A 72 -7.00 35.72 14.86
CA SER A 72 -7.98 36.64 15.45
C SER A 72 -7.55 38.11 15.36
N SER A 73 -6.26 38.37 15.12
CA SER A 73 -5.67 39.71 15.03
C SER A 73 -5.69 40.27 13.60
N ASP A 74 -6.70 39.91 12.80
CA ASP A 74 -6.90 40.34 11.40
C ASP A 74 -5.71 40.02 10.46
N SER A 75 -5.08 38.86 10.69
CA SER A 75 -3.98 38.36 9.85
C SER A 75 -4.49 37.39 8.79
N MET A 76 -4.09 37.59 7.53
CA MET A 76 -4.45 36.70 6.42
C MET A 76 -3.63 35.41 6.48
N VAL A 77 -4.31 34.27 6.59
CA VAL A 77 -3.68 32.93 6.66
C VAL A 77 -3.84 32.19 5.34
N TYR A 78 -2.73 31.67 4.81
CA TYR A 78 -2.73 30.76 3.66
C TYR A 78 -2.55 29.32 4.12
N ALA A 79 -3.42 28.43 3.68
CA ALA A 79 -3.30 27.00 3.90
C ALA A 79 -2.79 26.33 2.62
N LEU A 80 -1.69 25.58 2.73
CA LEU A 80 -1.22 24.70 1.65
C LEU A 80 -1.96 23.37 1.78
N LEU A 81 -2.96 23.13 0.95
CA LEU A 81 -3.56 21.81 0.84
C LEU A 81 -2.80 20.98 -0.20
N VAL A 82 -2.35 19.80 0.23
CA VAL A 82 -1.80 18.77 -0.65
C VAL A 82 -2.89 17.75 -0.88
N PHE A 83 -3.33 17.61 -2.12
CA PHE A 83 -4.18 16.53 -2.54
C PHE A 83 -3.41 15.65 -3.52
N GLU A 84 -3.73 14.36 -3.52
CA GLU A 84 -3.31 13.48 -4.60
C GLU A 84 -3.99 13.97 -5.87
N ASN A 85 -3.19 14.53 -6.79
CA ASN A 85 -3.69 14.86 -8.10
C ASN A 85 -3.95 13.52 -8.79
N GLN A 86 -5.20 13.07 -8.78
CA GLN A 86 -5.70 12.14 -9.78
C GLN A 86 -5.48 12.85 -11.11
N LEU A 87 -4.29 12.69 -11.70
CA LEU A 87 -4.01 13.11 -13.06
C LEU A 87 -4.97 12.30 -13.93
N ILE A 88 -6.19 12.80 -14.10
CA ILE A 88 -6.90 12.62 -15.36
C ILE A 88 -6.04 13.43 -16.31
N PRO A 89 -5.24 12.83 -17.21
CA PRO A 89 -4.62 13.63 -18.23
C PRO A 89 -5.77 14.19 -19.07
N SER A 90 -6.11 15.45 -18.83
CA SER A 90 -6.96 16.27 -19.70
C SER A 90 -6.23 16.64 -21.00
N SER A 91 -5.18 15.90 -21.38
CA SER A 91 -4.83 15.80 -22.79
C SER A 91 -5.92 14.96 -23.43
N GLU A 92 -6.78 15.59 -24.22
CA GLU A 92 -7.64 14.90 -25.17
C GLU A 92 -6.81 13.79 -25.82
N LEU A 93 -7.14 12.53 -25.51
CA LEU A 93 -6.46 11.39 -26.11
C LEU A 93 -6.53 11.59 -27.63
N PRO A 94 -5.43 11.44 -28.38
CA PRO A 94 -5.46 11.56 -29.84
C PRO A 94 -6.61 10.72 -30.40
N SER A 95 -7.29 11.20 -31.44
CA SER A 95 -8.48 10.53 -31.99
C SER A 95 -8.18 9.08 -32.38
N GLU A 96 -6.96 8.80 -32.82
CA GLU A 96 -6.48 7.45 -33.13
C GLU A 96 -6.50 6.52 -31.92
N VAL A 97 -6.16 7.02 -30.73
CA VAL A 97 -6.16 6.24 -29.47
C VAL A 97 -7.59 6.02 -28.99
N GLN A 98 -8.46 7.03 -29.12
CA GLN A 98 -9.88 6.88 -28.75
C GLN A 98 -10.57 5.81 -29.59
N LEU A 99 -10.32 5.80 -30.92
CA LEU A 99 -10.87 4.78 -31.82
C LEU A 99 -10.45 3.36 -31.42
N ILE A 100 -9.18 3.16 -31.05
CA ILE A 100 -8.68 1.85 -30.61
C ILE A 100 -9.29 1.44 -29.27
N LEU A 101 -9.43 2.38 -28.32
CA LEU A 101 -10.06 2.10 -27.03
C LEU A 101 -11.54 1.74 -27.16
N GLU A 102 -12.26 2.38 -28.09
CA GLU A 102 -13.63 2.02 -28.42
C GLU A 102 -13.71 0.65 -29.09
N GLU A 103 -12.84 0.37 -30.06
CA GLU A 103 -12.75 -0.92 -30.77
C GLU A 103 -12.48 -2.09 -29.82
N PHE A 104 -11.62 -1.91 -28.82
CA PHE A 104 -11.22 -2.94 -27.86
C PHE A 104 -11.81 -2.73 -26.46
N SER A 105 -12.93 -2.02 -26.35
CA SER A 105 -13.58 -1.72 -25.06
C SER A 105 -13.88 -2.97 -24.23
N GLU A 106 -14.18 -4.10 -24.89
CA GLU A 106 -14.40 -5.41 -24.25
C GLU A 106 -13.16 -5.95 -23.50
N ILE A 107 -11.94 -5.59 -23.92
CA ILE A 107 -10.69 -6.03 -23.26
C ILE A 107 -10.45 -5.25 -21.96
N PHE A 108 -11.02 -4.05 -21.83
CA PHE A 108 -10.82 -3.13 -20.72
C PHE A 108 -12.05 -3.01 -19.81
N SER A 109 -12.99 -3.96 -19.88
CA SER A 109 -14.13 -3.98 -18.97
C SER A 109 -13.67 -4.12 -17.51
N GLU A 110 -14.34 -3.41 -16.60
CA GLU A 110 -14.03 -3.48 -15.16
C GLU A 110 -14.36 -4.86 -14.59
N ASP A 111 -15.43 -5.47 -15.11
CA ASP A 111 -15.93 -6.78 -14.70
C ASP A 111 -15.56 -7.88 -15.71
N LEU A 112 -15.40 -9.10 -15.22
CA LEU A 112 -15.18 -10.28 -16.06
C LEU A 112 -16.50 -10.61 -16.79
N PRO A 113 -16.49 -10.82 -18.11
CA PRO A 113 -17.71 -11.17 -18.82
C PRO A 113 -18.24 -12.55 -18.43
N ASP A 114 -19.57 -12.70 -18.38
CA ASP A 114 -20.30 -13.95 -18.07
C ASP A 114 -20.10 -15.08 -19.11
N HIS A 115 -19.38 -14.81 -20.20
CA HIS A 115 -19.16 -15.77 -21.26
C HIS A 115 -17.78 -16.43 -21.15
N LEU A 116 -17.74 -17.73 -21.44
CA LEU A 116 -16.47 -18.45 -21.55
C LEU A 116 -15.63 -17.86 -22.70
N PRO A 117 -14.32 -17.72 -22.51
CA PRO A 117 -13.45 -17.35 -23.62
C PRO A 117 -13.58 -18.39 -24.73
N SER A 118 -13.43 -17.94 -25.98
CA SER A 118 -13.41 -18.83 -27.13
C SER A 118 -12.36 -19.93 -26.98
N LEU A 119 -12.65 -21.10 -27.54
CA LEU A 119 -11.70 -22.21 -27.54
C LEU A 119 -10.40 -21.78 -28.24
N ARG A 120 -9.29 -21.94 -27.54
CA ARG A 120 -7.96 -21.67 -28.07
C ARG A 120 -7.40 -22.94 -28.72
N ASP A 121 -6.52 -22.76 -29.71
CA ASP A 121 -5.78 -23.86 -30.36
C ASP A 121 -4.95 -24.68 -29.35
N ILE A 122 -4.54 -24.02 -28.25
CA ILE A 122 -3.81 -24.64 -27.15
C ILE A 122 -4.69 -24.57 -25.90
N GLN A 123 -5.14 -25.73 -25.44
CA GLN A 123 -5.82 -25.89 -24.16
C GLN A 123 -4.82 -26.33 -23.10
N HIS A 124 -5.03 -25.89 -21.87
CA HIS A 124 -4.25 -26.36 -20.73
C HIS A 124 -4.61 -27.82 -20.44
N ALA A 125 -3.65 -28.72 -20.61
CA ALA A 125 -3.78 -30.13 -20.23
C ALA A 125 -3.07 -30.35 -18.88
N ILE A 126 -3.69 -31.15 -18.01
CA ILE A 126 -3.07 -31.62 -16.77
C ILE A 126 -2.61 -33.05 -17.00
N ASP A 127 -1.31 -33.23 -17.18
CA ASP A 127 -0.72 -34.56 -17.35
C ASP A 127 -0.66 -35.29 -16.00
N LEU A 128 -1.31 -36.45 -15.91
CA LEU A 128 -1.28 -37.29 -14.73
C LEU A 128 -0.17 -38.35 -14.84
N ILE A 129 0.58 -38.53 -13.76
CA ILE A 129 1.56 -39.61 -13.66
C ILE A 129 0.79 -40.95 -13.57
N SER A 130 1.25 -41.97 -14.32
CA SER A 130 0.63 -43.28 -14.29
C SER A 130 0.61 -43.86 -12.87
N GLY A 131 -0.56 -44.29 -12.39
CA GLY A 131 -0.76 -44.78 -11.04
C GLY A 131 -1.05 -43.70 -9.98
N ALA A 132 -1.05 -42.42 -10.36
CA ALA A 132 -1.48 -41.35 -9.45
C ALA A 132 -3.00 -41.42 -9.20
N THR A 133 -3.40 -41.15 -7.97
CA THR A 133 -4.81 -41.02 -7.57
C THR A 133 -5.15 -39.56 -7.35
N LEU A 134 -6.32 -39.12 -7.83
CA LEU A 134 -6.80 -37.77 -7.56
C LEU A 134 -7.04 -37.57 -6.06
N PRO A 135 -6.59 -36.45 -5.47
CA PRO A 135 -6.86 -36.17 -4.07
C PRO A 135 -8.35 -35.95 -3.85
N ASN A 136 -8.95 -36.72 -2.94
CA ASN A 136 -10.33 -36.54 -2.48
C ASN A 136 -10.31 -36.38 -0.96
N LEU A 137 -10.11 -35.14 -0.51
CA LEU A 137 -10.01 -34.78 0.90
C LEU A 137 -11.32 -34.13 1.36
N PRO A 138 -11.71 -34.31 2.63
CA PRO A 138 -12.86 -33.59 3.17
C PRO A 138 -12.60 -32.09 3.15
N HIS A 139 -13.66 -31.31 2.94
CA HIS A 139 -13.61 -29.85 2.98
C HIS A 139 -13.06 -29.35 4.33
N TYR A 140 -12.28 -28.27 4.28
CA TYR A 140 -11.82 -27.62 5.50
C TYR A 140 -13.00 -27.05 6.30
N ARG A 141 -12.87 -27.06 7.63
CA ARG A 141 -13.85 -26.43 8.50
C ARG A 141 -13.70 -24.91 8.42
N MET A 142 -14.82 -24.23 8.24
CA MET A 142 -14.91 -22.78 8.14
C MET A 142 -15.95 -22.26 9.13
N ASN A 143 -15.79 -21.01 9.57
CA ASN A 143 -16.81 -20.35 10.36
C ASN A 143 -17.98 -19.87 9.47
N PRO A 144 -19.16 -19.55 10.03
CA PRO A 144 -20.32 -19.16 9.23
C PRO A 144 -20.09 -17.93 8.33
N SER A 145 -19.28 -16.96 8.78
CA SER A 145 -18.99 -15.75 8.03
C SER A 145 -18.09 -16.03 6.81
N GLU A 146 -17.05 -16.85 6.99
CA GLU A 146 -16.18 -17.31 5.90
C GLU A 146 -16.95 -18.14 4.88
N HIS A 147 -17.89 -18.98 5.34
CA HIS A 147 -18.74 -19.76 4.44
C HIS A 147 -19.70 -18.87 3.66
N ALA A 148 -20.23 -17.80 4.25
CA ALA A 148 -21.08 -16.86 3.54
C ALA A 148 -20.30 -16.12 2.43
N GLU A 149 -19.09 -15.66 2.73
CA GLU A 149 -18.20 -15.01 1.75
C GLU A 149 -17.80 -15.97 0.61
N LEU A 150 -17.41 -17.19 0.94
CA LEU A 150 -17.07 -18.20 -0.07
C LEU A 150 -18.28 -18.50 -0.97
N GLN A 151 -19.48 -18.61 -0.39
CA GLN A 151 -20.69 -18.81 -1.17
C GLN A 151 -21.00 -17.62 -2.08
N GLN A 152 -20.77 -16.39 -1.62
CA GLN A 152 -20.94 -15.18 -2.44
C GLN A 152 -20.01 -15.22 -3.66
N GLN A 153 -18.71 -15.46 -3.44
CA GLN A 153 -17.73 -15.53 -4.53
C GLN A 153 -18.03 -16.66 -5.53
N ILE A 154 -18.49 -17.83 -5.05
CA ILE A 154 -18.92 -18.91 -5.92
C ILE A 154 -20.12 -18.49 -6.77
N ASN A 155 -21.09 -17.77 -6.19
CA ASN A 155 -22.24 -17.28 -6.94
C ASN A 155 -21.86 -16.17 -7.95
N GLU A 156 -20.81 -15.39 -7.69
CA GLU A 156 -20.28 -14.41 -8.65
C GLU A 156 -19.54 -15.09 -9.82
N LEU A 157 -19.07 -16.32 -9.64
CA LEU A 157 -18.34 -17.09 -10.65
C LEU A 157 -19.24 -17.94 -11.57
N ILE A 158 -20.50 -18.17 -11.21
CA ILE A 158 -21.44 -19.10 -11.89
C ILE A 158 -22.56 -18.33 -12.58
#